data_AF-A0A0B2WYG0-F1
#
_entry.id   AF-A0A0B2WYG0-F1
#
_cell.length_a   1.000
_cell.length_b   1.000
_cell.length_c   1.000
_cell.angle_alpha   90.00
_cell.angle_beta   90.00
_cell.angle_gamma   90.00
#
_symmetry.space_group_name_H-M   'P 1'
#
loop_
_entity.id
_entity.type
_entity.pdbx_description
1 polymer ?
#
loop_
_entity_poly.entity_id
_entity_poly.type
_entity_poly.pdbx_seq_one_letter_code
_entity_poly.pdbx_strand_id
1 'polypeptide(L)'
;MGLDDISLMDLRDLDPPAALGPNLIMLFATARSERHLHISSGRFVRWLRRNCKVDARADGLIGPGELKTKLRRLRKKAKLMGTNTMIPPGGDNGISTGWVCVNFSTSDSVPDETASFDASGRFSGFGAARTGTTVVVQCMTEPRRNELNLETLWQGVLKRNLEQTLKIKGQTVQDQTELEALVSSKIQLPNNPSAVQWQYLQQASQQQRFFSTSARRLESQDYEAATSEKKPSESCNLSKTPADSELKTLQRLVTDLHISGTSLGQKVVERLISAVFQVTHSEDDARTRLELVDQLLQAAEEQGISVRSKEMLVMLIECIATSAAYGPELERAQRNLEFLLLNLQAPLEHSQTLRLMRAYAERQAWDRFWDAFRAPARFRIARPPELYELAYRVMASTQDTKMCIDALRWVYPEMLKEEPPVYPAGSVYHALKACILVADPAAEEMLHNPPSLDSLDLIGQRRLQHREFVRVLREVEQAHRHLLGSQAREERAQAVQRFTNSTP
;
A
#
# COMPACT_ATOMS: atom_id res chain seq x y z
N MET A 1 -1.61 -4.34 13.43
CA MET A 1 -0.91 -3.46 14.39
C MET A 1 0.39 -2.87 13.83
N GLY A 2 0.92 -3.39 12.71
CA GLY A 2 2.13 -2.85 12.08
C GLY A 2 3.39 -3.05 12.91
N LEU A 3 3.40 -4.08 13.76
CA LEU A 3 4.53 -4.45 14.59
C LEU A 3 5.48 -5.31 13.75
N ASP A 4 6.76 -5.07 13.94
CA ASP A 4 7.85 -5.80 13.29
C ASP A 4 8.26 -6.97 14.21
N ASP A 5 9.09 -7.89 13.69
CA ASP A 5 9.71 -9.04 14.37
C ASP A 5 8.91 -9.62 15.56
N ILE A 6 7.89 -10.42 15.26
CA ILE A 6 7.06 -11.05 16.29
C ILE A 6 7.66 -12.42 16.65
N SER A 7 8.06 -12.60 17.91
CA SER A 7 8.44 -13.92 18.45
C SER A 7 7.39 -14.43 19.44
N LEU A 8 7.06 -15.71 19.32
CA LEU A 8 6.13 -16.41 20.21
C LEU A 8 6.92 -17.42 21.05
N MET A 9 6.74 -17.37 22.36
CA MET A 9 7.28 -18.34 23.31
C MET A 9 6.15 -19.06 24.02
N ASP A 10 6.12 -20.38 23.86
CA ASP A 10 5.20 -21.27 24.57
C ASP A 10 5.81 -21.65 25.93
N LEU A 11 5.25 -21.09 27.01
CA LEU A 11 5.71 -21.26 28.39
C LEU A 11 4.66 -21.99 29.25
N ARG A 12 3.80 -22.81 28.62
CA ARG A 12 2.73 -23.52 29.33
C ARG A 12 3.25 -24.63 30.26
N ASP A 13 4.40 -25.22 29.92
CA ASP A 13 4.98 -26.35 30.66
C ASP A 13 5.84 -25.92 31.86
N LEU A 14 5.79 -24.64 32.26
CA LEU A 14 6.58 -24.13 33.38
C LEU A 14 6.08 -24.64 34.74
N ASP A 15 7.01 -25.21 35.51
CA ASP A 15 6.82 -25.68 36.89
C ASP A 15 7.98 -25.16 37.77
N PRO A 16 7.74 -24.24 38.73
CA PRO A 16 6.45 -23.66 39.12
C PRO A 16 5.91 -22.66 38.08
N PRO A 17 4.58 -22.39 38.07
CA PRO A 17 3.97 -21.43 37.17
C PRO A 17 4.53 -20.02 37.38
N ALA A 18 4.67 -19.27 36.30
CA ALA A 18 5.16 -17.89 36.36
C ALA A 18 4.21 -16.97 37.12
N ALA A 19 4.75 -15.91 37.76
CA ALA A 19 3.96 -14.92 38.50
C ALA A 19 2.94 -14.14 37.65
N LEU A 20 2.98 -14.29 36.33
CA LEU A 20 2.05 -13.67 35.38
C LEU A 20 0.73 -14.45 35.24
N GLY A 21 0.73 -15.74 35.59
CA GLY A 21 -0.44 -16.61 35.57
C GLY A 21 -0.14 -18.03 35.08
N PRO A 22 -1.11 -18.95 35.20
CA PRO A 22 -0.99 -20.32 34.70
C PRO A 22 -0.99 -20.36 33.17
N ASN A 23 -0.43 -21.44 32.61
CA ASN A 23 -0.38 -21.73 31.16
C ASN A 23 0.00 -20.49 30.33
N LEU A 24 1.21 -19.99 30.56
CA LEU A 24 1.65 -18.72 30.01
C LEU A 24 2.05 -18.84 28.53
N ILE A 25 1.54 -17.93 27.71
CA ILE A 25 2.00 -17.71 26.34
C ILE A 25 2.55 -16.28 26.26
N MET A 26 3.82 -16.15 25.88
CA MET A 26 4.48 -14.86 25.71
C MET A 26 4.67 -14.52 24.24
N LEU A 27 4.32 -13.30 23.89
CA LEU A 27 4.54 -12.71 22.58
C LEU A 27 5.44 -11.49 22.73
N PHE A 28 6.55 -11.44 22.00
CA PHE A 28 7.39 -10.25 21.89
C PHE A 28 7.22 -9.64 20.51
N ALA A 29 7.10 -8.32 20.45
CA ALA A 29 6.93 -7.61 19.19
C ALA A 29 7.67 -6.27 19.20
N THR A 30 8.26 -5.90 18.06
CA THR A 30 8.97 -4.63 17.92
C THR A 30 8.06 -3.56 17.33
N ALA A 31 8.14 -2.35 17.88
CA ALA A 31 7.46 -1.17 17.36
C ALA A 31 8.47 -0.18 16.79
N ARG A 32 8.15 0.38 15.62
CA ARG A 32 8.95 1.41 14.92
C ARG A 32 9.30 2.66 15.72
N SER A 33 8.47 3.06 16.68
CA SER A 33 8.69 4.24 17.54
C SER A 33 7.84 4.16 18.79
N GLU A 34 8.16 4.96 19.82
CA GLU A 34 7.38 5.05 21.06
C GLU A 34 5.94 5.54 20.81
N ARG A 35 5.77 6.47 19.87
CA ARG A 35 4.43 6.92 19.45
C ARG A 35 3.66 5.79 18.79
N HIS A 36 4.33 5.02 17.92
CA HIS A 36 3.73 3.86 17.29
C HIS A 36 3.33 2.80 18.33
N LEU A 37 4.20 2.52 19.31
CA LEU A 37 3.97 1.61 20.43
C LEU A 37 2.72 1.97 21.25
N HIS A 38 2.56 3.25 21.61
CA HIS A 38 1.38 3.72 22.36
C HIS A 38 0.09 3.58 21.55
N ILE A 39 0.12 3.95 20.28
CA ILE A 39 -1.06 3.90 19.40
C ILE A 39 -1.46 2.43 19.13
N SER A 40 -0.48 1.57 18.84
CA SER A 40 -0.71 0.15 18.54
C SER A 40 -1.26 -0.59 19.75
N SER A 41 -0.62 -0.46 20.92
CA SER A 41 -1.04 -1.10 22.16
C SER A 41 -2.42 -0.59 22.61
N GLY A 42 -2.67 0.71 22.53
CA GLY A 42 -3.98 1.29 22.85
C GLY A 42 -5.09 0.82 21.91
N ARG A 43 -4.79 0.64 20.61
CA ARG A 43 -5.72 0.06 19.63
C ARG A 43 -5.97 -1.41 19.92
N PHE A 44 -4.94 -2.16 20.31
CA PHE A 44 -5.04 -3.58 20.64
C PHE A 44 -5.96 -3.86 21.82
N VAL A 45 -5.77 -3.16 22.94
CA VAL A 45 -6.62 -3.30 24.14
C VAL A 45 -8.09 -2.96 23.83
N ARG A 46 -8.33 -1.96 22.97
CA ARG A 46 -9.69 -1.61 22.52
C ARG A 46 -10.28 -2.67 21.60
N TRP A 47 -9.45 -3.30 20.77
CA TRP A 47 -9.85 -4.37 19.87
C TRP A 47 -10.23 -5.64 20.65
N LEU A 48 -9.41 -6.04 21.64
CA LEU A 48 -9.69 -7.18 22.52
C LEU A 48 -11.03 -7.02 23.26
N ARG A 49 -11.29 -5.83 23.79
CA ARG A 49 -12.57 -5.54 24.45
C ARG A 49 -13.78 -5.61 23.52
N ARG A 50 -13.65 -5.13 22.28
CA ARG A 50 -14.77 -5.12 21.31
C ARG A 50 -15.06 -6.48 20.70
N ASN A 51 -14.01 -7.22 20.36
CA ASN A 51 -14.15 -8.45 19.56
C ASN A 51 -14.12 -9.71 20.43
N CYS A 52 -13.22 -9.77 21.40
CA CYS A 52 -13.02 -10.94 22.25
C CYS A 52 -13.77 -10.84 23.59
N LYS A 53 -14.31 -9.66 23.93
CA LYS A 53 -14.92 -9.37 25.24
C LYS A 53 -14.01 -9.68 26.43
N VAL A 54 -12.68 -9.61 26.22
CA VAL A 54 -11.67 -9.85 27.25
C VAL A 54 -11.13 -8.51 27.76
N ASP A 55 -11.05 -8.38 29.08
CA ASP A 55 -10.44 -7.23 29.73
C ASP A 55 -8.91 -7.40 29.79
N ALA A 56 -8.22 -6.69 28.91
CA ALA A 56 -6.77 -6.64 28.87
C ALA A 56 -6.22 -5.49 29.73
N ARG A 57 -5.22 -5.79 30.56
CA ARG A 57 -4.46 -4.81 31.35
C ARG A 57 -3.19 -4.46 30.57
N ALA A 58 -3.03 -3.18 30.24
CA ALA A 58 -1.85 -2.68 29.53
C ALA A 58 -0.99 -1.84 30.46
N ASP A 59 0.08 -2.44 30.98
CA ASP A 59 1.08 -1.76 31.77
C ASP A 59 2.01 -0.94 30.86
N GLY A 60 2.34 0.28 31.25
CA GLY A 60 3.09 1.24 30.44
C GLY A 60 2.24 2.07 29.45
N LEU A 61 0.93 1.80 29.32
CA LEU A 61 0.03 2.60 28.48
C LEU A 61 -0.59 3.76 29.28
N ILE A 62 -0.27 4.99 28.90
CA ILE A 62 -0.77 6.20 29.58
C ILE A 62 -2.18 6.57 29.09
N GLY A 63 -3.11 6.75 30.02
CA GLY A 63 -4.47 7.20 29.71
C GLY A 63 -4.56 8.69 29.34
N PRO A 64 -5.59 9.13 28.58
CA PRO A 64 -5.75 10.54 28.21
C PRO A 64 -5.84 11.49 29.43
N GLY A 65 -6.50 11.07 30.50
CA GLY A 65 -6.63 11.84 31.75
C GLY A 65 -5.30 11.97 32.50
N GLU A 66 -4.52 10.89 32.55
CA GLU A 66 -3.20 10.87 33.17
C GLU A 66 -2.21 11.72 32.38
N LEU A 67 -2.21 11.61 31.06
CA LEU A 67 -1.40 12.43 30.17
C LEU A 67 -1.72 13.92 30.33
N LYS A 68 -3.00 14.29 30.35
CA LYS A 68 -3.44 15.68 30.58
C LYS A 68 -2.96 16.19 31.93
N THR A 69 -3.00 15.35 32.96
CA THR A 69 -2.56 15.70 34.31
C THR A 69 -1.03 15.86 34.39
N LYS A 70 -0.27 14.94 33.80
CA LYS A 70 1.20 15.02 33.71
C LYS A 70 1.65 16.27 32.94
N LEU A 71 1.07 16.54 31.77
CA LEU A 71 1.35 17.74 30.99
C LEU A 71 0.97 19.03 31.73
N ARG A 72 -0.15 19.04 32.47
CA ARG A 72 -0.54 20.19 33.29
C ARG A 72 0.47 20.46 34.41
N ARG A 73 0.92 19.41 35.11
CA ARG A 73 1.95 19.52 36.16
C ARG A 73 3.28 20.01 35.58
N LEU A 74 3.69 19.49 34.43
CA LEU A 74 4.90 19.91 33.74
C LEU A 74 4.86 21.38 33.32
N ARG A 75 3.75 21.84 32.70
CA ARG A 75 3.55 23.26 32.36
C ARG A 75 3.55 24.17 33.60
N LYS A 76 2.93 23.73 34.71
CA LYS A 76 2.96 24.48 35.98
C LYS A 76 4.37 24.61 36.54
N LYS A 77 5.14 23.52 36.51
CA LYS A 77 6.55 23.51 36.96
C LYS A 77 7.42 24.41 36.09
N ALA A 78 7.28 24.34 34.77
CA ALA A 78 8.00 25.22 33.84
C ALA A 78 7.64 26.70 34.06
N LYS A 79 6.35 27.02 34.26
CA LYS A 79 5.89 28.37 34.59
C LYS A 79 6.48 28.90 35.91
N LEU A 80 6.61 28.04 36.92
CA LEU A 80 7.21 28.40 38.21
C LEU A 80 8.73 28.60 38.12
N MET A 81 9.42 27.83 37.29
CA MET A 81 10.87 27.88 37.10
C MET A 81 11.34 28.97 36.11
N GLY A 82 10.43 29.78 35.56
CA GLY A 82 10.76 30.88 34.63
C GLY A 82 11.41 30.46 33.32
N THR A 83 11.45 29.15 33.02
CA THR A 83 12.09 28.58 31.84
C THR A 83 11.11 28.61 30.66
N ASN A 84 11.58 28.95 29.46
CA ASN A 84 10.76 29.00 28.25
C ASN A 84 9.96 27.71 28.06
N THR A 85 8.64 27.83 27.86
CA THR A 85 7.67 26.72 27.81
C THR A 85 7.88 25.74 26.65
N MET A 86 8.88 25.96 25.78
CA MET A 86 9.22 25.09 24.65
C MET A 86 10.25 24.01 24.99
N ILE A 87 11.04 24.16 26.06
CA ILE A 87 12.03 23.16 26.45
C ILE A 87 11.52 22.48 27.72
N PRO A 88 11.00 21.24 27.65
CA PRO A 88 10.68 20.49 28.86
C PRO A 88 11.96 20.39 29.71
N PRO A 89 11.89 20.63 31.03
CA PRO A 89 13.05 20.49 31.90
C PRO A 89 13.64 19.09 31.73
N GLY A 90 14.96 19.02 31.52
CA GLY A 90 15.67 17.75 31.31
C GLY A 90 15.39 16.77 32.45
N GLY A 91 14.98 15.56 32.10
CA GLY A 91 14.62 14.50 33.04
C GLY A 91 13.55 13.57 32.47
N ASP A 92 13.47 12.36 33.03
CA ASP A 92 12.41 11.42 32.71
C ASP A 92 11.10 11.89 33.35
N ASN A 93 10.16 12.30 32.52
CA ASN A 93 8.84 12.77 32.94
C ASN A 93 7.82 11.61 33.02
N GLY A 94 8.23 10.38 32.71
CA GLY A 94 7.36 9.20 32.65
C GLY A 94 6.20 9.37 31.67
N ILE A 95 6.40 10.15 30.60
CA ILE A 95 5.44 10.37 29.52
C ILE A 95 5.80 9.53 28.28
N SER A 96 7.09 9.35 28.05
CA SER A 96 7.63 8.46 27.03
C SER A 96 7.92 7.11 27.70
N THR A 97 7.46 6.02 27.09
CA THR A 97 7.75 4.66 27.50
C THR A 97 8.15 3.87 26.27
N GLY A 98 9.27 3.14 26.36
CA GLY A 98 9.77 2.27 25.30
C GLY A 98 9.25 0.84 25.38
N TRP A 99 8.39 0.54 26.36
CA TRP A 99 7.86 -0.79 26.63
C TRP A 99 6.42 -0.71 27.13
N VAL A 100 5.54 -1.52 26.55
CA VAL A 100 4.15 -1.70 26.97
C VAL A 100 3.87 -3.20 27.06
N CYS A 101 3.38 -3.65 28.21
CA CYS A 101 3.03 -5.04 28.47
C CYS A 101 1.51 -5.19 28.56
N VAL A 102 0.92 -5.94 27.63
CA VAL A 102 -0.52 -6.20 27.60
C VAL A 102 -0.77 -7.63 28.09
N ASN A 103 -1.35 -7.76 29.28
CA ASN A 103 -1.73 -9.04 29.89
C ASN A 103 -3.24 -9.24 29.80
N PHE A 104 -3.67 -10.39 29.31
CA PHE A 104 -5.05 -10.85 29.40
C PHE A 104 -5.11 -12.36 29.59
N SER A 105 -6.20 -12.83 30.21
CA SER A 105 -6.46 -14.26 30.38
C SER A 105 -7.65 -14.67 29.53
N THR A 106 -7.53 -15.82 28.89
CA THR A 106 -8.65 -16.52 28.27
C THR A 106 -9.08 -17.59 29.26
N SER A 107 -10.14 -17.32 30.01
CA SER A 107 -10.81 -18.34 30.82
C SER A 107 -11.96 -18.93 30.03
N ASP A 108 -11.79 -20.14 29.51
CA ASP A 108 -12.96 -21.00 29.31
C ASP A 108 -13.40 -21.45 30.71
N SER A 109 -14.68 -21.25 31.01
CA SER A 109 -15.28 -21.49 32.33
C SER A 109 -15.46 -22.98 32.62
N VAL A 110 -14.41 -23.78 32.44
CA VAL A 110 -14.36 -25.19 32.86
C VAL A 110 -13.35 -25.27 33.99
N PRO A 111 -13.78 -25.22 35.26
CA PRO A 111 -12.89 -25.52 36.37
C PRO A 111 -12.50 -26.99 36.26
N ASP A 112 -11.21 -27.26 36.04
CA ASP A 112 -10.71 -28.63 36.04
C ASP A 112 -10.60 -29.10 37.50
N GLU A 113 -11.34 -30.14 37.86
CA GLU A 113 -11.37 -30.70 39.22
C GLU A 113 -10.09 -31.51 39.49
N THR A 114 -8.97 -30.82 39.67
CA THR A 114 -7.76 -31.45 40.22
C THR A 114 -7.78 -31.35 41.74
N ALA A 115 -8.13 -32.46 42.39
CA ALA A 115 -8.02 -32.60 43.84
C ALA A 115 -6.54 -32.72 44.23
N SER A 116 -6.01 -31.77 45.00
CA SER A 116 -4.65 -31.83 45.55
C SER A 116 -4.65 -32.70 46.81
N PHE A 117 -3.86 -33.78 46.77
CA PHE A 117 -3.58 -34.64 47.92
C PHE A 117 -2.12 -34.46 48.35
N ASP A 118 -1.87 -34.28 49.64
CA ASP A 118 -0.50 -34.28 50.18
C ASP A 118 0.11 -35.68 50.04
N ALA A 119 1.44 -35.81 50.20
CA ALA A 119 2.17 -37.09 50.18
C ALA A 119 1.69 -38.14 51.22
N SER A 120 0.73 -37.79 52.08
CA SER A 120 0.04 -38.68 53.03
C SER A 120 -1.37 -39.11 52.59
N GLY A 121 -1.80 -38.77 51.37
CA GLY A 121 -3.11 -39.13 50.83
C GLY A 121 -4.30 -38.37 51.43
N ARG A 122 -4.05 -37.32 52.22
CA ARG A 122 -5.10 -36.44 52.76
C ARG A 122 -5.35 -35.25 51.84
N PHE A 123 -6.62 -34.92 51.65
CA PHE A 123 -7.08 -33.78 50.86
C PHE A 123 -6.58 -32.48 51.48
N SER A 124 -5.79 -31.73 50.73
CA SER A 124 -5.09 -30.52 51.18
C SER A 124 -5.35 -29.41 50.17
N GLY A 125 -6.15 -28.42 50.56
CA GLY A 125 -6.33 -27.16 49.83
C GLY A 125 -7.75 -26.90 49.32
N PHE A 126 -8.36 -25.81 49.80
CA PHE A 126 -9.58 -25.24 49.23
C PHE A 126 -9.22 -24.42 47.98
N GLY A 127 -9.63 -24.88 46.81
CA GLY A 127 -9.59 -24.15 45.54
C GLY A 127 -8.85 -24.91 44.45
N ALA A 128 -9.57 -25.37 43.43
CA ALA A 128 -8.97 -25.92 42.22
C ALA A 128 -8.06 -24.86 41.57
N ALA A 129 -6.88 -25.28 41.09
CA ALA A 129 -6.01 -24.41 40.32
C ALA A 129 -6.79 -23.92 39.09
N ARG A 130 -6.99 -22.61 38.97
CA ARG A 130 -7.69 -22.02 37.82
C ARG A 130 -6.87 -22.32 36.56
N THR A 131 -7.31 -23.30 35.77
CA THR A 131 -6.72 -23.71 34.49
C THR A 131 -7.09 -22.72 33.38
N GLY A 132 -6.65 -21.46 33.52
CA GLY A 132 -6.74 -20.45 32.46
C GLY A 132 -5.44 -20.37 31.67
N THR A 133 -5.52 -20.05 30.38
CA THR A 133 -4.33 -19.67 29.60
C THR A 133 -4.13 -18.17 29.72
N THR A 134 -2.97 -17.75 30.24
CA THR A 134 -2.60 -16.33 30.31
C THR A 134 -1.77 -15.97 29.08
N VAL A 135 -2.21 -14.96 28.32
CA VAL A 135 -1.47 -14.45 27.17
C VAL A 135 -0.89 -13.08 27.51
N VAL A 136 0.42 -12.97 27.37
CA VAL A 136 1.17 -11.73 27.63
C VAL A 136 1.81 -11.26 26.34
N VAL A 137 1.43 -10.07 25.89
CA VAL A 137 1.97 -9.42 24.69
C VAL A 137 2.86 -8.27 25.12
N GLN A 138 4.15 -8.41 24.90
CA GLN A 138 5.18 -7.43 25.21
C GLN A 138 5.58 -6.69 23.94
N CYS A 139 5.13 -5.44 23.83
CA CYS A 139 5.48 -4.56 22.73
C CYS A 139 6.60 -3.61 23.19
N MET A 140 7.71 -3.56 22.46
CA MET A 140 8.87 -2.73 22.80
C MET A 140 9.37 -1.96 21.58
N THR A 141 10.08 -0.86 21.80
CA THR A 141 10.93 -0.28 20.76
C THR A 141 12.19 -1.12 20.60
N GLU A 142 12.78 -1.12 19.40
CA GLU A 142 14.04 -1.84 19.12
C GLU A 142 15.17 -1.58 20.14
N PRO A 143 15.50 -0.32 20.51
CA PRO A 143 16.54 -0.09 21.52
C PRO A 143 16.17 -0.69 22.89
N ARG A 144 14.89 -0.61 23.29
CA ARG A 144 14.44 -1.11 24.59
C ARG A 144 14.40 -2.64 24.63
N ARG A 145 14.08 -3.28 23.50
CA ARG A 145 14.12 -4.74 23.34
C ARG A 145 15.55 -5.27 23.50
N ASN A 146 16.52 -4.62 22.86
CA ASN A 146 17.94 -4.96 22.94
C ASN A 146 18.56 -4.67 24.32
N GLU A 147 18.04 -3.70 25.06
CA GLU A 147 18.48 -3.41 26.43
C GLU A 147 17.99 -4.46 27.43
N LEU A 148 16.70 -4.81 27.36
CA LEU A 148 16.07 -5.72 28.32
C LEU A 148 16.33 -7.19 28.02
N ASN A 149 16.46 -7.57 26.74
CA ASN A 149 16.71 -8.94 26.27
C ASN A 149 15.90 -10.02 27.00
N LEU A 150 14.59 -9.77 27.18
CA LEU A 150 13.72 -10.68 27.92
C LEU A 150 13.60 -12.05 27.24
N GLU A 151 13.81 -12.11 25.93
CA GLU A 151 13.78 -13.37 25.18
C GLU A 151 14.85 -14.36 25.65
N THR A 152 16.09 -13.91 25.82
CA THR A 152 17.17 -14.79 26.30
C THR A 152 16.97 -15.18 27.76
N LEU A 153 16.40 -14.28 28.57
CA LEU A 153 16.04 -14.56 29.96
C LEU A 153 14.99 -15.68 30.04
N TRP A 154 13.87 -15.56 29.31
CA TRP A 154 12.80 -16.55 29.33
C TRP A 154 13.21 -17.87 28.66
N GLN A 155 14.05 -17.82 27.63
CA GLN A 155 14.71 -19.02 27.08
C GLN A 155 15.54 -19.76 28.13
N GLY A 156 16.34 -19.03 28.92
CA GLY A 156 17.12 -19.62 30.00
C GLY A 156 16.26 -20.24 31.11
N VAL A 157 15.14 -19.59 31.46
CA VAL A 157 14.17 -20.13 32.42
C VAL A 157 13.51 -21.40 31.88
N LEU A 158 13.07 -21.39 30.63
CA LEU A 158 12.47 -22.57 29.98
C LEU A 158 13.46 -23.74 29.92
N LYS A 159 14.72 -23.48 29.52
CA LYS A 159 15.77 -24.51 29.46
C LYS A 159 15.98 -25.18 30.82
N ARG A 160 16.11 -24.39 31.90
CA ARG A 160 16.27 -24.91 33.27
C ARG A 160 15.06 -25.72 33.73
N ASN A 161 13.85 -25.26 33.40
CA ASN A 161 12.63 -25.98 33.77
C ASN A 161 12.51 -27.32 33.02
N LEU A 162 12.84 -27.37 31.73
CA LEU A 162 12.86 -28.62 30.97
C LEU A 162 13.90 -29.59 31.53
N GLU A 163 15.11 -29.11 31.87
CA GLU A 163 16.14 -29.92 32.53
C GLU A 163 15.65 -30.50 33.86
N GLN A 164 14.99 -29.69 34.69
CA GLN A 164 14.43 -30.14 35.97
C GLN A 164 13.32 -31.17 35.76
N THR A 165 12.43 -30.94 34.80
CA THR A 165 11.34 -31.86 34.46
C THR A 165 11.87 -33.21 33.97
N LEU A 166 12.90 -33.21 33.14
CA LEU A 166 13.56 -34.44 32.66
C LEU A 166 14.26 -35.20 33.79
N LYS A 167 14.94 -34.48 34.70
CA LYS A 167 15.55 -35.06 35.91
C LYS A 167 14.51 -35.72 36.81
N ILE A 168 13.36 -35.08 37.02
CA ILE A 168 12.25 -35.62 37.82
C ILE A 168 11.66 -36.88 37.14
N LYS A 169 11.57 -36.90 35.81
CA LYS A 169 11.10 -38.05 35.03
C LYS A 169 12.10 -39.21 34.93
N GLY A 170 13.31 -39.07 35.50
CA GLY A 170 14.33 -40.13 35.51
C GLY A 170 15.02 -40.36 34.16
N GLN A 171 14.87 -39.45 33.21
CA GLN A 171 15.58 -39.51 31.93
C GLN A 171 16.93 -38.80 32.07
N THR A 172 18.02 -39.49 31.75
CA THR A 172 19.37 -38.90 31.73
C THR A 172 19.53 -38.06 30.47
N VAL A 173 19.75 -36.75 30.64
CA VAL A 173 20.09 -35.83 29.54
C VAL A 173 21.48 -36.22 29.03
N GLN A 174 21.56 -37.00 27.95
CA GLN A 174 22.86 -37.37 27.36
C GLN A 174 23.33 -36.31 26.35
N ASP A 175 22.43 -35.58 25.68
CA ASP A 175 22.82 -34.64 24.64
C ASP A 175 22.20 -33.23 24.84
N GLN A 176 23.07 -32.21 24.92
CA GLN A 176 22.66 -30.80 24.98
C GLN A 176 21.87 -30.37 23.72
N THR A 177 22.09 -31.05 22.60
CA THR A 177 21.45 -30.80 21.31
C THR A 177 19.96 -31.18 21.32
N GLU A 178 19.57 -32.25 22.02
CA GLU A 178 18.16 -32.64 22.16
C GLU A 178 17.38 -31.62 22.99
N LEU A 179 18.00 -31.10 24.06
CA LEU A 179 17.42 -30.05 24.89
C LEU A 179 17.22 -28.76 24.09
N GLU A 180 18.18 -28.41 23.24
CA GLU A 180 18.08 -27.24 22.35
C GLU A 180 17.01 -27.44 21.27
N ALA A 181 16.85 -28.65 20.75
CA ALA A 181 15.75 -29.01 19.84
C ALA A 181 14.37 -28.87 20.52
N LEU A 182 14.23 -29.28 21.78
CA LEU A 182 13.00 -29.10 22.55
C LEU A 182 12.70 -27.63 22.82
N VAL A 183 13.71 -26.83 23.21
CA VAL A 183 13.56 -25.39 23.43
C VAL A 183 13.16 -24.67 22.14
N SER A 184 13.83 -24.96 21.03
CA SER A 184 13.50 -24.38 19.72
C SER A 184 12.11 -24.77 19.22
N SER A 185 11.62 -25.97 19.53
CA SER A 185 10.23 -26.36 19.19
C SER A 185 9.16 -25.50 19.89
N LYS A 186 9.49 -24.94 21.06
CA LYS A 186 8.61 -24.10 21.88
C LYS A 186 8.73 -22.61 21.55
N ILE A 187 9.65 -22.23 20.67
CA ILE A 187 9.92 -20.83 20.30
C ILE A 187 9.70 -20.68 18.80
N GLN A 188 8.73 -19.87 18.42
CA GLN A 188 8.61 -19.43 17.03
C GLN A 188 9.34 -18.11 16.88
N LEU A 189 10.48 -18.16 16.18
CA LEU A 189 11.23 -16.98 15.79
C LEU A 189 10.53 -16.30 14.59
N PRO A 190 10.65 -14.97 14.45
CA PRO A 190 10.10 -14.25 13.31
C PRO A 190 10.78 -14.72 12.01
N ASN A 191 10.01 -15.35 11.13
CA ASN A 191 10.43 -15.60 9.76
C ASN A 191 10.33 -14.28 8.98
N ASN A 192 11.39 -13.48 9.00
CA ASN A 192 11.47 -12.29 8.18
C ASN A 192 12.06 -12.64 6.80
N PRO A 193 11.24 -12.77 5.74
CA PRO A 193 11.75 -13.15 4.42
C PRO A 193 12.74 -12.11 3.89
N SER A 194 12.61 -10.85 4.32
CA SER A 194 13.52 -9.78 3.92
C SER A 194 14.89 -9.90 4.58
N ALA A 195 14.97 -10.32 5.85
CA ALA A 195 16.24 -10.52 6.54
C ALA A 195 17.02 -11.69 5.93
N VAL A 196 16.32 -12.78 5.61
CA VAL A 196 16.87 -13.93 4.88
C VAL A 196 17.36 -13.51 3.48
N GLN A 197 16.58 -12.68 2.76
CA GLN A 197 16.97 -12.12 1.46
C GLN A 197 18.21 -11.22 1.55
N TRP A 198 18.33 -10.37 2.58
CA TRP A 198 19.52 -9.56 2.84
C TRP A 198 20.75 -10.39 3.19
N GLN A 199 20.57 -11.47 3.94
CA GLN A 199 21.64 -12.38 4.31
C GLN A 199 22.14 -13.19 3.10
N TYR A 200 21.23 -13.64 2.23
CA TYR A 200 21.59 -14.23 0.93
C TYR A 200 22.32 -13.23 0.03
N LEU A 201 21.90 -11.96 0.01
CA LEU A 201 22.57 -10.92 -0.78
C LEU A 201 23.99 -10.63 -0.26
N GLN A 202 24.18 -10.58 1.06
CA GLN A 202 25.51 -10.44 1.67
C GLN A 202 26.40 -11.65 1.38
N GLN A 203 25.89 -12.87 1.52
CA GLN A 203 26.64 -14.09 1.17
C GLN A 203 27.00 -14.14 -0.33
N ALA A 204 26.07 -13.72 -1.20
CA ALA A 204 26.31 -13.59 -2.63
C ALA A 204 27.34 -12.50 -2.97
N SER A 205 27.48 -11.46 -2.14
CA SER A 205 28.49 -10.41 -2.31
C SER A 205 29.88 -10.82 -1.83
N GLN A 206 29.98 -11.77 -0.89
CA GLN A 206 31.25 -12.29 -0.39
C GLN A 206 31.88 -13.33 -1.33
N GLN A 207 31.10 -13.88 -2.25
CA GLN A 207 31.63 -14.71 -3.33
C GLN A 207 32.32 -13.81 -4.37
N GLN A 208 33.66 -13.76 -4.32
CA GLN A 208 34.51 -13.20 -5.37
C GLN A 208 34.22 -13.92 -6.69
N ARG A 209 33.42 -13.29 -7.56
CA ARG A 209 33.11 -13.85 -8.87
C ARG A 209 34.33 -13.67 -9.79
N PHE A 210 34.97 -14.79 -10.14
CA PHE A 210 35.74 -14.86 -11.38
C PHE A 210 34.74 -14.72 -12.54
N PHE A 211 34.85 -13.63 -13.31
CA PHE A 211 34.07 -13.46 -14.52
C PHE A 211 34.51 -14.50 -15.56
N SER A 212 33.74 -15.59 -15.69
CA SER A 212 33.82 -16.46 -16.86
C SER A 212 32.91 -15.90 -17.94
N THR A 213 33.51 -15.26 -18.96
CA THR A 213 32.83 -14.98 -20.22
C THR A 213 32.75 -16.28 -21.01
N SER A 214 31.73 -17.09 -20.76
CA SER A 214 31.30 -18.10 -21.72
C SER A 214 29.79 -18.13 -21.77
N ALA A 215 29.25 -17.63 -22.88
CA ALA A 215 27.84 -17.70 -23.21
C ALA A 215 27.46 -19.16 -23.46
N ARG A 216 26.83 -19.80 -22.46
CA ARG A 216 26.09 -21.05 -22.71
C ARG A 216 24.71 -20.69 -23.23
N ARG A 217 24.56 -20.86 -24.55
CA ARG A 217 23.30 -21.04 -25.24
C ARG A 217 22.56 -22.23 -24.60
N LEU A 218 21.38 -21.98 -24.04
CA LEU A 218 20.42 -23.01 -23.68
C LEU A 218 19.78 -23.49 -24.99
N GLU A 219 20.28 -24.60 -25.52
CA GLU A 219 19.60 -25.35 -26.58
C GLU A 219 18.49 -26.18 -25.93
N SER A 220 17.26 -25.99 -26.40
CA SER A 220 16.14 -26.88 -26.15
C SER A 220 16.43 -28.23 -26.80
N GLN A 221 16.52 -29.29 -26.00
CA GLN A 221 16.52 -30.66 -26.48
C GLN A 221 15.12 -31.01 -26.98
N ASP A 222 14.89 -30.85 -28.28
CA ASP A 222 13.71 -31.40 -28.95
C ASP A 222 13.93 -32.88 -29.22
N TYR A 223 13.01 -33.70 -28.71
CA TYR A 223 12.94 -35.13 -28.99
C TYR A 223 12.51 -35.37 -30.44
N GLU A 224 13.35 -36.09 -31.18
CA GLU A 224 13.05 -36.58 -32.52
C GLU A 224 11.89 -37.60 -32.51
N ALA A 225 10.92 -37.39 -33.41
CA ALA A 225 10.04 -38.45 -33.91
C ALA A 225 9.74 -38.24 -35.41
N ALA A 226 10.49 -38.98 -36.23
CA ALA A 226 10.08 -39.69 -37.44
C ALA A 226 9.23 -39.00 -38.55
N THR A 227 9.91 -38.73 -39.67
CA THR A 227 9.57 -39.08 -41.07
C THR A 227 8.16 -38.84 -41.62
N SER A 228 8.05 -38.00 -42.65
CA SER A 228 7.77 -38.45 -44.03
C SER A 228 7.91 -37.33 -45.06
N GLU A 229 8.58 -37.65 -46.16
CA GLU A 229 8.75 -36.83 -47.37
C GLU A 229 7.43 -36.60 -48.13
N LYS A 230 7.30 -35.43 -48.78
CA LYS A 230 6.80 -35.30 -50.17
C LYS A 230 7.12 -33.92 -50.78
N LYS A 231 7.56 -33.96 -52.03
CA LYS A 231 8.00 -32.86 -52.92
C LYS A 231 6.81 -32.18 -53.65
N PRO A 232 7.05 -31.07 -54.40
CA PRO A 232 6.12 -29.96 -54.58
C PRO A 232 5.26 -30.07 -55.84
N SER A 233 4.13 -29.37 -55.85
CA SER A 233 3.39 -29.04 -57.08
C SER A 233 2.68 -27.70 -56.95
N GLU A 234 2.94 -26.84 -57.93
CA GLU A 234 2.30 -25.58 -58.23
C GLU A 234 0.77 -25.73 -58.43
N SER A 235 -0.02 -24.80 -57.91
CA SER A 235 -0.95 -23.98 -58.71
C SER A 235 -1.83 -23.10 -57.82
N CYS A 236 -1.97 -21.87 -58.28
CA CYS A 236 -2.80 -20.80 -57.78
C CYS A 236 -4.29 -21.22 -57.75
N ASN A 237 -4.97 -21.01 -56.63
CA ASN A 237 -6.42 -20.83 -56.60
C ASN A 237 -6.83 -19.98 -55.39
N LEU A 238 -7.44 -18.83 -55.68
CA LEU A 238 -8.15 -17.98 -54.75
C LEU A 238 -9.25 -18.78 -54.04
N SER A 239 -9.15 -18.93 -52.72
CA SER A 239 -10.31 -19.09 -51.86
C SER A 239 -10.08 -18.27 -50.59
N LYS A 240 -10.95 -17.28 -50.38
CA LYS A 240 -10.99 -16.45 -49.17
C LYS A 240 -11.55 -17.29 -48.03
N THR A 241 -10.69 -17.81 -47.17
CA THR A 241 -11.08 -18.29 -45.83
C THR A 241 -11.12 -17.10 -44.87
N PRO A 242 -12.08 -17.03 -43.94
CA PRO A 242 -12.14 -15.94 -42.97
C PRO A 242 -11.07 -16.16 -41.89
N ALA A 243 -10.24 -15.13 -41.70
CA ALA A 243 -9.35 -14.89 -40.57
C ALA A 243 -8.21 -15.90 -40.32
N ASP A 244 -7.14 -15.81 -41.11
CA ASP A 244 -5.79 -15.90 -40.53
C ASP A 244 -5.76 -14.91 -39.35
N SER A 245 -5.53 -15.37 -38.12
CA SER A 245 -5.49 -14.52 -36.92
C SER A 245 -4.69 -13.26 -37.23
N GLU A 246 -5.27 -12.07 -37.10
CA GLU A 246 -4.61 -10.80 -37.45
C GLU A 246 -3.22 -10.66 -36.79
N LEU A 247 -3.07 -11.27 -35.61
CA LEU A 247 -1.80 -11.43 -34.90
C LEU A 247 -0.74 -12.23 -35.68
N LYS A 248 -1.12 -13.30 -36.38
CA LYS A 248 -0.22 -14.09 -37.25
C LYS A 248 0.20 -13.29 -38.48
N THR A 249 -0.69 -12.46 -39.02
CA THR A 249 -0.34 -11.54 -40.12
C THR A 249 0.66 -10.48 -39.65
N LEU A 250 0.47 -9.93 -38.45
CA LEU A 250 1.44 -9.04 -37.81
C LEU A 250 2.75 -9.76 -37.52
N GLN A 251 2.73 -10.99 -37.03
CA GLN A 251 3.93 -11.79 -36.80
C GLN A 251 4.73 -12.00 -38.09
N ARG A 252 4.07 -12.37 -39.20
CA ARG A 252 4.72 -12.48 -40.52
C ARG A 252 5.33 -11.15 -40.96
N LEU A 253 4.60 -10.05 -40.80
CA LEU A 253 5.08 -8.72 -41.15
C LEU A 253 6.31 -8.33 -40.32
N VAL A 254 6.29 -8.61 -39.01
CA VAL A 254 7.44 -8.38 -38.13
C VAL A 254 8.62 -9.23 -38.56
N THR A 255 8.44 -10.53 -38.84
CA THR A 255 9.54 -11.38 -39.31
C THR A 255 10.10 -10.93 -40.66
N ASP A 256 9.25 -10.48 -41.59
CA ASP A 256 9.68 -9.98 -42.90
C ASP A 256 10.48 -8.67 -42.76
N LEU A 257 10.10 -7.79 -41.84
CA LEU A 257 10.86 -6.57 -41.51
C LEU A 257 12.24 -6.91 -40.93
N HIS A 258 12.34 -7.94 -40.08
CA HIS A 258 13.62 -8.39 -39.54
C HIS A 258 14.53 -8.99 -40.63
N ILE A 259 13.97 -9.80 -41.54
CA ILE A 259 14.74 -10.42 -42.64
C ILE A 259 15.18 -9.37 -43.66
N SER A 260 14.32 -8.39 -43.96
CA SER A 260 14.61 -7.35 -44.94
C SER A 260 15.54 -6.24 -44.42
N GLY A 261 15.74 -6.14 -43.10
CA GLY A 261 16.65 -5.17 -42.49
C GLY A 261 16.23 -3.70 -42.72
N THR A 262 14.95 -3.46 -42.99
CA THR A 262 14.45 -2.10 -43.24
C THR A 262 14.58 -1.23 -41.98
N SER A 263 15.08 0.00 -42.13
CA SER A 263 15.13 0.95 -41.02
C SER A 263 13.71 1.36 -40.60
N LEU A 264 13.38 1.10 -39.33
CA LEU A 264 12.11 1.45 -38.73
C LEU A 264 12.26 2.84 -38.10
N GLY A 265 11.39 3.77 -38.50
CA GLY A 265 11.27 5.04 -37.78
C GLY A 265 10.60 4.84 -36.42
N GLN A 266 10.92 5.67 -35.43
CA GLN A 266 10.31 5.62 -34.08
C GLN A 266 8.77 5.55 -34.12
N LYS A 267 8.13 6.39 -34.96
CA LYS A 267 6.67 6.41 -35.13
C LYS A 267 6.10 5.12 -35.73
N VAL A 268 6.88 4.39 -36.52
CA VAL A 268 6.46 3.12 -37.13
C VAL A 268 6.48 2.03 -36.06
N VAL A 269 7.54 1.99 -35.23
CA VAL A 269 7.65 1.06 -34.10
C VAL A 269 6.49 1.27 -33.12
N GLU A 270 6.21 2.53 -32.73
CA GLU A 270 5.09 2.86 -31.83
C GLU A 270 3.73 2.39 -32.37
N ARG A 271 3.50 2.54 -33.69
CA ARG A 271 2.28 2.06 -34.35
C ARG A 271 2.19 0.55 -34.39
N LEU A 272 3.29 -0.14 -34.68
CA LEU A 272 3.33 -1.60 -34.70
C LEU A 272 3.05 -2.16 -33.30
N ILE A 273 3.68 -1.60 -32.27
CA ILE A 273 3.43 -1.99 -30.87
C ILE A 273 1.96 -1.76 -30.50
N SER A 274 1.42 -0.57 -30.82
CA SER A 274 0.01 -0.27 -30.56
C SER A 274 -0.92 -1.25 -31.27
N ALA A 275 -0.61 -1.59 -32.53
CA ALA A 275 -1.39 -2.56 -33.30
C ALA A 275 -1.37 -3.96 -32.67
N VAL A 276 -0.20 -4.44 -32.20
CA VAL A 276 -0.07 -5.76 -31.54
C VAL A 276 -0.98 -5.87 -30.31
N PHE A 277 -1.08 -4.81 -29.51
CA PHE A 277 -1.93 -4.81 -28.31
C PHE A 277 -3.43 -4.58 -28.60
N GLN A 278 -3.77 -3.91 -29.70
CA GLN A 278 -5.17 -3.62 -30.08
C GLN A 278 -5.90 -4.78 -30.77
N VAL A 279 -5.21 -5.85 -31.20
CA VAL A 279 -5.85 -7.02 -31.84
C VAL A 279 -6.87 -7.67 -30.89
N THR A 280 -8.12 -7.75 -31.36
CA THR A 280 -9.31 -8.15 -30.57
C THR A 280 -9.51 -9.66 -30.45
N HIS A 281 -8.80 -10.49 -31.22
CA HIS A 281 -9.07 -11.93 -31.31
C HIS A 281 -7.85 -12.80 -30.99
N SER A 282 -7.79 -13.30 -29.76
CA SER A 282 -7.23 -14.60 -29.33
C SER A 282 -7.04 -14.55 -27.80
N GLU A 283 -7.86 -15.28 -27.05
CA GLU A 283 -7.89 -15.23 -25.58
C GLU A 283 -6.61 -15.79 -24.92
N ASP A 284 -5.74 -16.47 -25.67
CA ASP A 284 -4.57 -17.18 -25.12
C ASP A 284 -3.20 -16.67 -25.63
N ASP A 285 -3.17 -15.51 -26.29
CA ASP A 285 -1.97 -14.99 -26.97
C ASP A 285 -1.20 -13.90 -26.17
N ALA A 286 -1.35 -13.83 -24.84
CA ALA A 286 -0.62 -12.84 -24.04
C ALA A 286 0.91 -12.97 -24.18
N ARG A 287 1.42 -14.21 -24.19
CA ARG A 287 2.86 -14.51 -24.39
C ARG A 287 3.34 -14.10 -25.76
N THR A 288 2.62 -14.50 -26.80
CA THR A 288 2.99 -14.25 -28.19
C THR A 288 2.99 -12.75 -28.50
N ARG A 289 2.05 -11.97 -27.92
CA ARG A 289 2.08 -10.50 -27.98
C ARG A 289 3.33 -9.92 -27.31
N LEU A 290 3.68 -10.39 -26.12
CA LEU A 290 4.89 -9.94 -25.42
C LEU A 290 6.16 -10.30 -26.18
N GLU A 291 6.24 -11.50 -26.75
CA GLU A 291 7.37 -11.94 -27.60
C GLU A 291 7.52 -11.08 -28.85
N LEU A 292 6.41 -10.76 -29.54
CA LEU A 292 6.43 -9.87 -30.70
C LEU A 292 6.88 -8.46 -30.34
N VAL A 293 6.44 -7.94 -29.20
CA VAL A 293 6.87 -6.63 -28.71
C VAL A 293 8.34 -6.66 -28.34
N ASP A 294 8.83 -7.71 -27.68
CA ASP A 294 10.25 -7.88 -27.34
C ASP A 294 11.13 -7.88 -28.61
N GLN A 295 10.72 -8.62 -29.65
CA GLN A 295 11.39 -8.60 -30.95
C GLN A 295 11.42 -7.19 -31.57
N LEU A 296 10.29 -6.47 -31.56
CA LEU A 296 10.21 -5.10 -32.06
C LEU A 296 11.07 -4.12 -31.27
N LEU A 297 11.12 -4.27 -29.95
CA LEU A 297 11.96 -3.44 -29.08
C LEU A 297 13.45 -3.73 -29.30
N GLN A 298 13.83 -5.00 -29.47
CA GLN A 298 15.20 -5.39 -29.78
C GLN A 298 15.63 -4.81 -31.13
N ALA A 299 14.80 -4.95 -32.18
CA ALA A 299 15.09 -4.36 -33.49
C ALA A 299 15.20 -2.82 -33.42
N ALA A 300 14.38 -2.17 -32.60
CA ALA A 300 14.47 -0.73 -32.38
C ALA A 300 15.80 -0.33 -31.70
N GLU A 301 16.25 -1.10 -30.70
CA GLU A 301 17.53 -0.86 -30.02
C GLU A 301 18.73 -1.07 -30.96
N GLU A 302 18.70 -2.11 -31.80
CA GLU A 302 19.71 -2.36 -32.83
C GLU A 302 19.83 -1.22 -33.85
N GLN A 303 18.71 -0.54 -34.12
CA GLN A 303 18.65 0.64 -35.00
C GLN A 303 18.96 1.96 -34.28
N GLY A 304 19.34 1.91 -33.00
CA GLY A 304 19.73 3.08 -32.21
C GLY A 304 18.56 3.91 -31.67
N ILE A 305 17.34 3.36 -31.66
CA ILE A 305 16.16 4.00 -31.04
C ILE A 305 16.22 3.77 -29.53
N SER A 306 16.03 4.84 -28.74
CA SER A 306 16.05 4.73 -27.29
C SER A 306 14.76 4.10 -26.73
N VAL A 307 14.80 2.78 -26.55
CA VAL A 307 13.69 1.99 -25.98
C VAL A 307 13.41 2.36 -24.51
N ARG A 308 14.41 2.83 -23.77
CA ARG A 308 14.29 3.25 -22.36
C ARG A 308 13.79 4.69 -22.18
N SER A 309 13.32 5.34 -23.23
CA SER A 309 12.76 6.68 -23.14
C SER A 309 11.44 6.68 -22.34
N LYS A 310 11.17 7.78 -21.64
CA LYS A 310 9.92 7.97 -20.86
C LYS A 310 8.68 7.77 -21.74
N GLU A 311 8.74 8.30 -22.96
CA GLU A 311 7.64 8.23 -23.93
C GLU A 311 7.34 6.79 -24.35
N MET A 312 8.37 5.99 -24.65
CA MET A 312 8.22 4.58 -25.01
C MET A 312 7.63 3.77 -23.86
N LEU A 313 8.12 3.97 -22.63
CA LEU A 313 7.59 3.27 -21.45
C LEU A 313 6.13 3.63 -21.16
N VAL A 314 5.77 4.92 -21.25
CA VAL A 314 4.38 5.37 -21.07
C VAL A 314 3.47 4.78 -22.14
N MET A 315 3.92 4.77 -23.41
CA MET A 315 3.17 4.18 -24.51
C MET A 315 2.98 2.66 -24.31
N LEU A 316 4.01 1.93 -23.90
CA LEU A 316 3.92 0.50 -23.62
C LEU A 316 2.93 0.21 -22.47
N ILE A 317 3.01 0.97 -21.38
CA ILE A 317 2.09 0.82 -20.23
C ILE A 317 0.66 1.11 -20.66
N GLU A 318 0.44 2.17 -21.45
CA GLU A 318 -0.88 2.53 -21.99
C GLU A 318 -1.42 1.42 -22.92
N CYS A 319 -0.61 0.91 -23.84
CA CYS A 319 -1.03 -0.16 -24.75
C CYS A 319 -1.37 -1.45 -24.01
N ILE A 320 -0.58 -1.81 -22.98
CA ILE A 320 -0.87 -2.98 -22.15
C ILE A 320 -2.16 -2.78 -21.36
N ALA A 321 -2.35 -1.62 -20.75
CA ALA A 321 -3.55 -1.31 -19.98
C ALA A 321 -4.81 -1.28 -20.87
N THR A 322 -4.71 -0.84 -22.12
CA THR A 322 -5.84 -0.79 -23.07
C THR A 322 -6.05 -2.10 -23.85
N SER A 323 -5.11 -3.04 -23.79
CA SER A 323 -5.13 -4.32 -24.52
C SER A 323 -6.33 -5.22 -24.19
N ALA A 324 -7.11 -5.66 -25.18
CA ALA A 324 -8.27 -6.53 -24.97
C ALA A 324 -7.94 -7.83 -24.21
N ALA A 325 -6.75 -8.41 -24.42
CA ALA A 325 -6.29 -9.67 -23.80
C ALA A 325 -5.57 -9.47 -22.46
N TYR A 326 -6.05 -8.54 -21.62
CA TYR A 326 -5.42 -8.26 -20.33
C TYR A 326 -5.50 -9.48 -19.39
N GLY A 327 -4.35 -10.04 -19.06
CA GLY A 327 -4.22 -11.22 -18.20
C GLY A 327 -3.09 -11.08 -17.18
N PRO A 328 -2.81 -12.12 -16.39
CA PRO A 328 -1.80 -12.07 -15.31
C PRO A 328 -0.38 -11.81 -15.84
N GLU A 329 -0.08 -12.26 -17.05
CA GLU A 329 1.22 -12.08 -17.70
C GLU A 329 1.43 -10.63 -18.16
N LEU A 330 0.41 -10.03 -18.78
CA LEU A 330 0.43 -8.62 -19.15
C LEU A 330 0.44 -7.72 -17.91
N GLU A 331 -0.26 -8.08 -16.83
CA GLU A 331 -0.17 -7.35 -15.57
C GLU A 331 1.26 -7.40 -15.00
N ARG A 332 1.93 -8.56 -15.06
CA ARG A 332 3.33 -8.69 -14.63
C ARG A 332 4.26 -7.83 -15.49
N ALA A 333 4.08 -7.84 -16.81
CA ALA A 333 4.84 -6.99 -17.72
C ALA A 333 4.61 -5.51 -17.43
N GLN A 334 3.36 -5.10 -17.19
CA GLN A 334 3.00 -3.74 -16.81
C GLN A 334 3.71 -3.31 -15.51
N ARG A 335 3.68 -4.14 -14.45
CA ARG A 335 4.38 -3.83 -13.19
C ARG A 335 5.88 -3.67 -13.38
N ASN A 336 6.50 -4.48 -14.25
CA ASN A 336 7.92 -4.36 -14.57
C ASN A 336 8.21 -3.03 -15.28
N LEU A 337 7.38 -2.63 -16.25
CA LEU A 337 7.53 -1.35 -16.96
C LEU A 337 7.27 -0.15 -16.04
N GLU A 338 6.29 -0.22 -15.15
CA GLU A 338 6.03 0.78 -14.11
C GLU A 338 7.25 0.91 -13.18
N PHE A 339 7.88 -0.20 -12.79
CA PHE A 339 9.11 -0.19 -12.01
C PHE A 339 10.27 0.47 -12.76
N LEU A 340 10.43 0.18 -14.05
CA LEU A 340 11.43 0.85 -14.89
C LEU A 340 11.16 2.36 -15.00
N LEU A 341 9.90 2.76 -15.18
CA LEU A 341 9.50 4.17 -15.24
C LEU A 341 9.82 4.91 -13.93
N LEU A 342 9.58 4.29 -12.78
CA LEU A 342 9.93 4.84 -11.47
C LEU A 342 11.45 4.97 -11.28
N ASN A 343 12.23 4.01 -11.79
CA ASN A 343 13.69 4.03 -11.69
C ASN A 343 14.35 5.13 -12.53
N LEU A 344 13.66 5.67 -13.54
CA LEU A 344 14.18 6.82 -14.31
C LEU A 344 14.32 8.09 -13.44
N GLN A 345 13.66 8.16 -12.28
CA GLN A 345 13.72 9.29 -11.33
C GLN A 345 13.53 10.67 -11.98
N ALA A 346 12.77 10.73 -13.08
CA ALA A 346 12.54 11.93 -13.85
C ALA A 346 11.04 12.26 -13.87
N PRO A 347 10.66 13.55 -13.87
CA PRO A 347 9.26 13.92 -13.96
C PRO A 347 8.68 13.53 -15.32
N LEU A 348 7.45 13.02 -15.29
CA LEU A 348 6.64 12.80 -16.48
C LEU A 348 6.09 14.13 -16.96
N GLU A 349 5.91 14.25 -18.27
CA GLU A 349 5.21 15.37 -18.85
C GLU A 349 3.72 15.33 -18.52
N HIS A 350 3.06 16.48 -18.60
CA HIS A 350 1.64 16.64 -18.31
C HIS A 350 0.78 15.73 -19.20
N SER A 351 1.11 15.66 -20.49
CA SER A 351 0.46 14.79 -21.49
C SER A 351 0.59 13.31 -21.16
N GLN A 352 1.80 12.88 -20.74
CA GLN A 352 2.11 11.50 -20.35
C GLN A 352 1.32 11.09 -19.11
N THR A 353 1.24 11.97 -18.11
CA THR A 353 0.47 11.73 -16.89
C THR A 353 -1.02 11.56 -17.18
N LEU A 354 -1.57 12.42 -18.05
CA LEU A 354 -2.97 12.33 -18.48
C LEU A 354 -3.27 11.02 -19.20
N ARG A 355 -2.38 10.54 -20.08
CA ARG A 355 -2.53 9.27 -20.80
C ARG A 355 -2.57 8.08 -19.84
N LEU A 356 -1.61 8.01 -18.90
CA LEU A 356 -1.60 6.95 -17.89
C LEU A 356 -2.86 6.96 -17.02
N MET A 357 -3.31 8.14 -16.60
CA MET A 357 -4.55 8.26 -15.82
C MET A 357 -5.77 7.77 -16.62
N ARG A 358 -5.89 8.06 -17.91
CA ARG A 358 -6.97 7.53 -18.75
C ARG A 358 -6.93 6.01 -18.84
N ALA A 359 -5.76 5.46 -19.14
CA ALA A 359 -5.58 4.02 -19.26
C ALA A 359 -5.92 3.27 -17.95
N TYR A 360 -5.52 3.81 -16.79
CA TYR A 360 -5.87 3.23 -15.49
C TYR A 360 -7.34 3.40 -15.13
N ALA A 361 -7.96 4.51 -15.54
CA ALA A 361 -9.39 4.76 -15.33
C ALA A 361 -10.26 3.76 -16.12
N GLU A 362 -9.92 3.48 -17.37
CA GLU A 362 -10.63 2.49 -18.21
C GLU A 362 -10.65 1.09 -17.57
N ARG A 363 -9.58 0.73 -16.84
CA ARG A 363 -9.46 -0.53 -16.10
C ARG A 363 -9.96 -0.48 -14.66
N GLN A 364 -10.44 0.68 -14.19
CA GLN A 364 -10.82 0.90 -12.80
C GLN A 364 -9.69 0.59 -11.80
N ALA A 365 -8.43 0.75 -12.22
CA ALA A 365 -7.25 0.54 -11.38
C ALA A 365 -6.97 1.78 -10.51
N TRP A 366 -7.82 2.00 -9.50
CA TRP A 366 -7.85 3.24 -8.72
C TRP A 366 -6.54 3.58 -7.99
N ASP A 367 -5.84 2.58 -7.46
CA ASP A 367 -4.56 2.80 -6.77
C ASP A 367 -3.51 3.40 -7.71
N ARG A 368 -3.37 2.80 -8.91
CA ARG A 368 -2.43 3.26 -9.95
C ARG A 368 -2.86 4.60 -10.55
N PHE A 369 -4.17 4.80 -10.71
CA PHE A 369 -4.75 6.08 -11.14
C PHE A 369 -4.32 7.23 -10.22
N TRP A 370 -4.49 7.05 -8.91
CA TRP A 370 -4.13 8.08 -7.96
C TRP A 370 -2.63 8.23 -7.75
N ASP A 371 -1.85 7.15 -7.93
CA ASP A 371 -0.39 7.24 -7.93
C ASP A 371 0.14 8.04 -9.13
N ALA A 372 -0.44 7.87 -10.31
CA ALA A 372 -0.13 8.70 -11.48
C ALA A 372 -0.49 10.18 -11.22
N PHE A 373 -1.67 10.45 -10.64
CA PHE A 373 -2.07 11.81 -10.26
C PHE A 373 -1.13 12.47 -9.24
N ARG A 374 -0.60 11.69 -8.28
CA ARG A 374 0.35 12.16 -7.26
C ARG A 374 1.79 12.29 -7.79
N ALA A 375 2.11 11.73 -8.96
CA ALA A 375 3.47 11.67 -9.46
C ALA A 375 4.12 13.06 -9.64
N PRO A 376 3.48 14.07 -10.27
CA PRO A 376 4.08 15.40 -10.45
C PRO A 376 4.45 16.08 -9.13
N ALA A 377 3.58 15.95 -8.12
CA ALA A 377 3.80 16.55 -6.80
C ALA A 377 5.04 15.99 -6.09
N ARG A 378 5.43 14.73 -6.34
CA ARG A 378 6.67 14.13 -5.80
C ARG A 378 7.93 14.84 -6.29
N PHE A 379 7.87 15.40 -7.49
CA PHE A 379 8.95 16.19 -8.10
C PHE A 379 8.81 17.71 -7.84
N ARG A 380 7.87 18.11 -6.98
CA ARG A 380 7.54 19.52 -6.70
C ARG A 380 7.10 20.30 -7.95
N ILE A 381 6.43 19.62 -8.86
CA ILE A 381 5.84 20.23 -10.07
C ILE A 381 4.36 20.45 -9.81
N ALA A 382 3.90 21.68 -10.06
CA ALA A 382 2.50 22.05 -9.94
C ALA A 382 1.65 21.29 -10.95
N ARG A 383 0.50 20.79 -10.49
CA ARG A 383 -0.43 20.03 -11.34
C ARG A 383 -1.27 20.98 -12.19
N PRO A 384 -1.37 20.78 -13.51
CA PRO A 384 -2.22 21.60 -14.37
C PRO A 384 -3.71 21.39 -14.07
N PRO A 385 -4.57 22.36 -14.44
CA PRO A 385 -6.02 22.25 -14.28
C PRO A 385 -6.60 21.01 -14.99
N GLU A 386 -6.03 20.58 -16.11
CA GLU A 386 -6.48 19.43 -16.90
C GLU A 386 -6.43 18.10 -16.12
N LEU A 387 -5.46 17.92 -15.21
CA LEU A 387 -5.39 16.73 -14.36
C LEU A 387 -6.54 16.70 -13.36
N TYR A 388 -6.88 17.85 -12.78
CA TYR A 388 -8.00 17.97 -11.84
C TYR A 388 -9.34 17.75 -12.56
N GLU A 389 -9.51 18.34 -13.74
CA GLU A 389 -10.67 18.11 -14.60
C GLU A 389 -10.85 16.62 -14.89
N LEU A 390 -9.79 15.93 -15.30
CA LEU A 390 -9.84 14.51 -15.59
C LEU A 390 -10.18 13.69 -14.34
N ALA A 391 -9.57 14.00 -13.20
CA ALA A 391 -9.87 13.33 -11.93
C ALA A 391 -11.35 13.45 -11.56
N TYR A 392 -11.90 14.66 -11.58
CA TYR A 392 -13.32 14.86 -11.25
C TYR A 392 -14.26 14.24 -12.28
N ARG A 393 -13.93 14.31 -13.57
CA ARG A 393 -14.72 13.68 -14.63
C ARG A 393 -14.79 12.17 -14.46
N VAL A 394 -13.64 11.52 -14.21
CA VAL A 394 -13.57 10.07 -14.02
C VAL A 394 -14.34 9.66 -12.76
N MET A 395 -14.17 10.36 -11.64
CA MET A 395 -14.92 10.09 -10.42
C MET A 395 -16.43 10.29 -10.61
N ALA A 396 -16.86 11.33 -11.32
CA ALA A 396 -18.27 11.53 -11.62
C ALA A 396 -18.84 10.40 -12.52
N SER A 397 -18.02 9.86 -13.43
CA SER A 397 -18.44 8.79 -14.34
C SER A 397 -18.65 7.44 -13.65
N THR A 398 -18.02 7.18 -12.50
CA THR A 398 -18.24 5.93 -11.75
C THR A 398 -19.58 5.89 -11.04
N GLN A 399 -20.21 7.05 -10.83
CA GLN A 399 -21.46 7.22 -10.06
C GLN A 399 -21.39 6.70 -8.61
N ASP A 400 -20.19 6.43 -8.10
CA ASP A 400 -19.99 5.92 -6.74
C ASP A 400 -19.85 7.06 -5.73
N THR A 401 -20.86 7.20 -4.87
CA THR A 401 -20.95 8.24 -3.83
C THR A 401 -19.72 8.28 -2.93
N LYS A 402 -19.28 7.12 -2.41
CA LYS A 402 -18.15 7.02 -1.47
C LYS A 402 -16.83 7.46 -2.11
N MET A 403 -16.57 7.01 -3.34
CA MET A 403 -15.36 7.36 -4.09
C MET A 403 -15.33 8.86 -4.41
N CYS A 404 -16.47 9.45 -4.78
CA CYS A 404 -16.60 10.89 -5.01
C CYS A 404 -16.36 11.69 -3.72
N ILE A 405 -16.95 11.28 -2.60
CA ILE A 405 -16.77 11.93 -1.29
C ILE A 405 -15.28 11.90 -0.88
N ASP A 406 -14.66 10.73 -0.96
CA ASP A 406 -13.26 10.58 -0.58
C ASP A 406 -12.36 11.41 -1.51
N ALA A 407 -12.57 11.35 -2.83
CA ALA A 407 -11.83 12.17 -3.80
C ALA A 407 -11.99 13.68 -3.53
N LEU A 408 -13.22 14.18 -3.34
CA LEU A 408 -13.48 15.60 -3.08
C LEU A 408 -12.78 16.08 -1.81
N ARG A 409 -12.74 15.28 -0.74
CA ARG A 409 -12.16 15.68 0.54
C ARG A 409 -10.66 15.96 0.49
N TRP A 410 -9.90 15.36 -0.43
CA TRP A 410 -8.46 15.60 -0.52
C TRP A 410 -8.03 16.29 -1.83
N VAL A 411 -8.68 16.01 -2.97
CA VAL A 411 -8.32 16.63 -4.25
C VAL A 411 -8.68 18.12 -4.26
N TYR A 412 -9.83 18.51 -3.70
CA TYR A 412 -10.26 19.92 -3.70
C TYR A 412 -9.35 20.83 -2.85
N PRO A 413 -8.99 20.47 -1.60
CA PRO A 413 -8.03 21.26 -0.83
C PRO A 413 -6.63 21.30 -1.46
N GLU A 414 -6.20 20.25 -2.16
CA GLU A 414 -4.93 20.25 -2.87
C GLU A 414 -4.94 21.20 -4.06
N MET A 415 -6.02 21.20 -4.84
CA MET A 415 -6.22 22.11 -5.98
C MET A 415 -6.02 23.59 -5.61
N LEU A 416 -6.53 23.99 -4.43
CA LEU A 416 -6.40 25.35 -3.91
C LEU A 416 -5.01 25.69 -3.34
N LYS A 417 -4.21 24.67 -2.99
CA LYS A 417 -2.86 24.82 -2.42
C LYS A 417 -1.75 24.79 -3.47
N GLU A 418 -2.08 24.50 -4.72
CA GLU A 418 -1.11 24.55 -5.82
C GLU A 418 -0.51 25.95 -5.98
N GLU A 419 0.71 26.00 -6.54
CA GLU A 419 1.39 27.24 -6.89
C GLU A 419 1.66 27.24 -8.41
N PRO A 420 0.87 27.95 -9.24
CA PRO A 420 -0.25 28.82 -8.88
C PRO A 420 -1.54 28.05 -8.52
N PRO A 421 -2.44 28.65 -7.71
CA PRO A 421 -3.67 27.98 -7.28
C PRO A 421 -4.56 27.69 -8.48
N VAL A 422 -5.07 26.47 -8.55
CA VAL A 422 -5.98 26.05 -9.62
C VAL A 422 -7.39 26.43 -9.21
N TYR A 423 -8.01 27.31 -9.98
CA TYR A 423 -9.38 27.75 -9.73
C TYR A 423 -10.40 26.94 -10.54
N PRO A 424 -11.65 26.80 -10.03
CA PRO A 424 -12.73 26.13 -10.76
C PRO A 424 -13.24 27.02 -11.92
N ALA A 425 -12.53 26.98 -13.05
CA ALA A 425 -12.91 27.66 -14.29
C ALA A 425 -13.21 26.66 -15.42
N GLY A 426 -14.11 27.03 -16.33
CA GLY A 426 -14.44 26.25 -17.53
C GLY A 426 -14.78 24.79 -17.25
N SER A 427 -14.04 23.89 -17.88
CA SER A 427 -14.21 22.44 -17.80
C SER A 427 -14.00 21.87 -16.38
N VAL A 428 -13.04 22.43 -15.61
CA VAL A 428 -12.79 22.02 -14.22
C VAL A 428 -14.01 22.27 -13.36
N TYR A 429 -14.68 23.42 -13.54
CA TYR A 429 -15.92 23.75 -12.82
C TYR A 429 -17.03 22.74 -13.10
N HIS A 430 -17.27 22.41 -14.37
CA HIS A 430 -18.32 21.46 -14.74
C HIS A 430 -18.04 20.05 -14.21
N ALA A 431 -16.79 19.59 -14.30
CA ALA A 431 -16.39 18.28 -13.78
C ALA A 431 -16.48 18.23 -12.23
N LEU A 432 -16.03 19.28 -11.55
CA LEU A 432 -16.13 19.40 -10.10
C LEU A 432 -17.60 19.44 -9.63
N LYS A 433 -18.45 20.25 -10.30
CA LYS A 433 -19.89 20.31 -10.00
C LYS A 433 -20.54 18.93 -10.19
N ALA A 434 -20.24 18.23 -11.29
CA ALA A 434 -20.76 16.88 -11.52
C ALA A 434 -20.35 15.90 -10.40
N CYS A 435 -19.08 15.93 -9.96
CA CYS A 435 -18.60 15.10 -8.87
C CYS A 435 -19.30 15.42 -7.53
N ILE A 436 -19.55 16.70 -7.24
CA ILE A 436 -20.29 17.13 -6.05
C ILE A 436 -21.74 16.64 -6.08
N LEU A 437 -22.41 16.70 -7.23
CA LEU A 437 -23.79 16.21 -7.38
C LEU A 437 -23.90 14.70 -7.22
N VAL A 438 -22.88 13.94 -7.63
CA VAL A 438 -22.83 12.50 -7.36
C VAL A 438 -22.62 12.23 -5.86
N ALA A 439 -21.79 13.02 -5.19
CA ALA A 439 -21.52 12.87 -3.75
C ALA A 439 -22.72 13.26 -2.87
N ASP A 440 -23.42 14.35 -3.21
CA ASP A 440 -24.64 14.82 -2.54
C ASP A 440 -25.65 15.33 -3.58
N PRO A 441 -26.61 14.49 -4.02
CA PRO A 441 -27.56 14.87 -5.07
C PRO A 441 -28.51 16.00 -4.63
N ALA A 442 -28.72 16.17 -3.31
CA ALA A 442 -29.55 17.25 -2.78
C ALA A 442 -28.80 18.58 -2.67
N ALA A 443 -27.51 18.63 -2.98
CA ALA A 443 -26.68 19.82 -2.75
C ALA A 443 -27.14 21.05 -3.54
N GLU A 444 -27.55 20.88 -4.79
CA GLU A 444 -28.02 21.97 -5.65
C GLU A 444 -29.40 22.49 -5.22
N GLU A 445 -30.34 21.59 -4.95
CA GLU A 445 -31.66 21.96 -4.45
C GLU A 445 -31.58 22.72 -3.13
N MET A 446 -30.75 22.27 -2.18
CA MET A 446 -30.56 22.96 -0.90
C MET A 446 -29.81 24.29 -1.03
N LEU A 447 -28.96 24.45 -2.05
CA LEU A 447 -28.25 25.72 -2.28
C LEU A 447 -29.20 26.80 -2.81
N HIS A 448 -30.12 26.43 -3.72
CA HIS A 448 -31.11 27.33 -4.28
C HIS A 448 -32.31 27.54 -3.36
N ASN A 449 -32.80 26.47 -2.74
CA ASN A 449 -33.99 26.45 -1.89
C ASN A 449 -33.62 25.91 -0.48
N PRO A 450 -32.94 26.70 0.36
CA PRO A 450 -32.68 26.28 1.73
C PRO A 450 -34.02 26.15 2.48
N PRO A 451 -34.28 25.03 3.18
CA PRO A 451 -35.49 24.89 3.99
C PRO A 451 -35.54 25.98 5.06
N SER A 452 -36.74 26.49 5.36
CA SER A 452 -36.92 27.54 6.35
C SER A 452 -36.43 27.05 7.71
N LEU A 453 -35.63 27.88 8.39
CA LEU A 453 -35.04 27.55 9.69
C LEU A 453 -36.14 27.20 10.72
N ASP A 454 -37.32 27.79 10.58
CA ASP A 454 -38.49 27.56 11.46
C ASP A 454 -39.14 26.19 11.29
N SER A 455 -38.89 25.49 10.17
CA SER A 455 -39.46 24.16 9.88
C SER A 455 -38.62 22.98 10.40
N LEU A 456 -37.39 23.24 10.88
CA LEU A 456 -36.41 22.21 11.20
C LEU A 456 -36.03 22.22 12.69
N ASP A 457 -35.99 21.03 13.29
CA ASP A 457 -35.42 20.82 14.62
C ASP A 457 -33.98 21.35 14.73
N LEU A 458 -33.54 21.75 15.94
CA LEU A 458 -32.17 22.23 16.22
C LEU A 458 -31.06 21.28 15.71
N ILE A 459 -31.34 19.97 15.65
CA ILE A 459 -30.43 18.95 15.09
C ILE A 459 -30.43 18.98 13.56
N GLY A 460 -31.59 19.20 12.94
CA GLY A 460 -31.74 19.38 11.50
C GLY A 460 -31.02 20.64 11.00
N GLN A 461 -31.15 21.75 11.73
CA GLN A 461 -30.43 22.99 11.45
C GLN A 461 -28.92 22.79 11.49
N ARG A 462 -28.38 22.09 12.50
CA ARG A 462 -26.94 21.77 12.57
C ARG A 462 -26.50 20.83 11.46
N ARG A 463 -27.28 19.79 11.14
CA ARG A 463 -26.95 18.87 10.04
C ARG A 463 -26.89 19.60 8.70
N LEU A 464 -27.82 20.52 8.46
CA LEU A 464 -27.84 21.33 7.23
C LEU A 464 -26.67 22.30 7.15
N GLN A 465 -26.32 22.94 8.27
CA GLN A 465 -25.13 23.81 8.38
C GLN A 465 -23.81 23.04 8.25
N HIS A 466 -23.76 21.77 8.66
CA HIS A 466 -22.58 20.92 8.61
C HIS A 466 -22.53 19.97 7.40
N ARG A 467 -23.43 20.11 6.42
CA ARG A 467 -23.31 19.38 5.14
C ARG A 467 -22.15 19.96 4.34
N GLU A 468 -21.04 19.23 4.36
CA GLU A 468 -19.76 19.66 3.79
C GLU A 468 -19.86 20.03 2.30
N PHE A 469 -20.58 19.24 1.50
CA PHE A 469 -20.64 19.43 0.05
C PHE A 469 -21.52 20.60 -0.41
N VAL A 470 -22.54 20.98 0.36
CA VAL A 470 -23.32 22.21 0.11
C VAL A 470 -22.44 23.44 0.29
N ARG A 471 -21.58 23.43 1.31
CA ARG A 471 -20.62 24.50 1.56
C ARG A 471 -19.56 24.58 0.46
N VAL A 472 -18.99 23.44 0.08
CA VAL A 472 -18.03 23.36 -1.03
C VAL A 472 -18.66 23.86 -2.33
N LEU A 473 -19.90 23.44 -2.65
CA LEU A 473 -20.62 23.91 -3.84
C LEU A 473 -20.80 25.44 -3.83
N ARG A 474 -21.20 26.01 -2.69
CA ARG A 474 -21.33 27.45 -2.52
C ARG A 474 -20.00 28.19 -2.76
N GLU A 475 -18.90 27.68 -2.18
CA GLU A 475 -17.56 28.26 -2.36
C GLU A 475 -17.12 28.18 -3.84
N VAL A 476 -17.38 27.04 -4.50
CA VAL A 476 -17.07 26.82 -5.92
C VAL A 476 -17.85 27.77 -6.82
N GLU A 477 -19.16 27.94 -6.60
CA GLU A 477 -19.98 28.87 -7.39
C GLU A 477 -19.57 30.34 -7.20
N GLN A 478 -19.20 30.72 -5.97
CA GLN A 478 -18.71 32.07 -5.68
C GLN A 478 -17.37 32.33 -6.37
N ALA A 479 -16.44 31.38 -6.28
CA ALA A 479 -15.14 31.46 -6.96
C ALA A 479 -15.31 31.55 -8.48
N HIS A 480 -16.19 30.71 -9.05
CA HIS A 480 -16.48 30.72 -10.48
C HIS A 480 -17.08 32.06 -10.95
N ARG A 481 -18.06 32.60 -10.22
CA ARG A 481 -18.64 33.93 -10.50
C ARG A 481 -17.61 35.05 -10.42
N HIS A 482 -16.70 35.00 -9.44
CA HIS A 482 -15.64 36.00 -9.30
C HIS A 482 -14.69 35.98 -10.50
N LEU A 483 -14.31 34.78 -10.97
CA LEU A 483 -13.43 34.61 -12.13
C LEU A 483 -14.07 35.05 -13.45
N LEU A 484 -15.33 34.66 -13.69
CA LEU A 484 -16.06 35.17 -14.86
C LEU A 484 -16.17 36.69 -14.82
N GLY A 485 -16.40 37.24 -13.62
CA GLY A 485 -16.44 38.69 -13.40
C GLY A 485 -15.10 39.38 -13.63
N SER A 486 -13.96 38.76 -13.32
CA SER A 486 -12.64 39.32 -13.60
C SER A 486 -12.27 39.21 -15.08
N GLN A 487 -12.53 38.06 -15.70
CA GLN A 487 -12.31 37.86 -17.15
C GLN A 487 -13.12 38.85 -17.97
N ALA A 488 -14.41 39.04 -17.67
CA ALA A 488 -15.24 40.03 -18.35
C ALA A 488 -14.75 41.48 -18.15
N ARG A 489 -14.13 41.80 -17.01
CA ARG A 489 -13.51 43.13 -16.79
C ARG A 489 -12.24 43.29 -17.60
N GLU A 490 -11.41 42.26 -17.68
CA GLU A 490 -10.18 42.26 -18.48
C GLU A 490 -10.49 42.36 -19.97
N GLU A 491 -11.46 41.61 -20.49
CA GLU A 491 -11.91 41.69 -21.88
C GLU A 491 -12.45 43.08 -22.22
N ARG A 492 -13.24 43.68 -21.32
CA ARG A 492 -13.71 45.06 -21.47
C ARG A 492 -12.55 46.06 -21.48
N ALA A 493 -11.57 45.89 -20.59
CA ALA A 493 -10.38 46.75 -20.55
C ALA A 493 -9.54 46.61 -21.82
N GLN A 494 -9.35 45.39 -22.32
CA GLN A 494 -8.65 45.13 -23.59
C GLN A 494 -9.43 45.69 -24.79
N ALA A 495 -10.75 45.59 -24.80
CA ALA A 495 -11.58 46.20 -25.84
C ALA A 495 -11.43 47.72 -25.83
N VAL A 496 -11.52 48.36 -24.66
CA VAL A 496 -11.29 49.81 -24.51
C VAL A 496 -9.87 50.20 -24.97
N GLN A 497 -8.84 49.44 -24.59
CA GLN A 497 -7.45 49.69 -25.05
C GLN A 497 -7.30 49.55 -26.57
N ARG A 498 -7.97 48.57 -27.19
CA ARG A 498 -7.99 48.44 -28.66
C ARG A 498 -8.67 49.64 -29.31
N PHE A 499 -9.76 50.15 -28.74
CA PHE A 499 -10.41 51.36 -29.23
C PHE A 499 -9.51 52.60 -29.09
N THR A 500 -8.84 52.79 -27.94
CA THR A 500 -7.93 53.93 -27.72
C THR A 500 -6.66 53.89 -28.57
N ASN A 501 -6.18 52.69 -28.93
CA ASN A 501 -5.00 52.52 -29.80
C ASN A 501 -5.35 52.57 -31.29
N SER A 502 -6.64 52.59 -31.64
CA SER A 502 -7.14 52.62 -33.03
C SER A 502 -7.54 54.01 -33.52
N THR A 503 -7.51 55.03 -32.65
CA THR A 503 -7.67 56.43 -33.02
C THR A 503 -6.34 57.01 -33.54
N PRO A 504 -6.25 57.47 -34.81
CA PRO A 504 -5.03 58.01 -35.41
C PRO A 504 -4.59 59.37 -34.84
#